data_AF-A0A7Y4A0L3-F1
#
_entry.id   AF-A0A7Y4A0L3-F1
#
_cell.length_a   1.000
_cell.length_b   1.000
_cell.length_c   1.000
_cell.angle_alpha   90.00
_cell.angle_beta   90.00
_cell.angle_gamma   90.00
#
_symmetry.space_group_name_H-M   'P 1'
#
loop_
_entity.id
_entity.type
_entity.pdbx_description
1 polymer ?
#
loop_
_entity_poly.entity_id
_entity_poly.type
_entity_poly.pdbx_seq_one_letter_code
_entity_poly.pdbx_strand_id
1 'polypeptide(L)'
;MDVNPPYILLSLTLLCVLPVSIANASNNFNYNYLYADLSAGSFDDDLGTNSNVTSLAVGGKKRLDKKILATIDYEARFIHPNDNTTTENYTLLPGVAFYYSLEDKWDLMVGAKTGYVWSSSTNDITDEKLFSDGKFMWVGNVTLKHELTQHWQVSFTGELRRSDILDEDIFNMRAGYQVTDKIVVAGFYTHRNNGKTTTNEGGISVKYLY
;
A
#
# COMPACT_ATOMS: atom_id res chain seq x y z
N MET A 1 24.20 -3.43 37.91
CA MET A 1 24.08 -3.94 36.53
C MET A 1 23.22 -2.94 35.80
N ASP A 2 23.91 -2.10 35.05
CA ASP A 2 23.38 -0.86 34.49
C ASP A 2 22.45 -1.13 33.33
N VAL A 3 21.24 -0.57 33.43
CA VAL A 3 20.25 -0.56 32.38
C VAL A 3 20.53 0.68 31.54
N ASN A 4 21.13 0.49 30.37
CA ASN A 4 21.28 1.54 29.36
C ASN A 4 20.05 1.53 28.43
N PRO A 5 19.22 2.58 28.46
CA PRO A 5 18.61 3.11 27.25
C PRO A 5 18.99 4.59 27.13
N PRO A 6 19.43 5.08 25.96
CA PRO A 6 18.45 5.77 25.11
C PRO A 6 18.91 5.98 23.64
N TYR A 7 18.44 5.19 22.67
CA TYR A 7 18.55 5.60 21.24
C TYR A 7 17.33 5.29 20.37
N ILE A 8 16.27 4.67 20.90
CA ILE A 8 15.08 4.31 20.10
C ILE A 8 13.98 5.39 20.19
N LEU A 9 14.10 6.37 21.09
CA LEU A 9 13.12 7.46 21.26
C LEU A 9 13.46 8.73 20.45
N LEU A 10 14.55 8.75 19.68
CA LEU A 10 15.01 9.93 18.94
C LEU A 10 14.81 9.84 17.41
N SER A 11 14.12 8.82 16.90
CA SER A 11 13.85 8.66 15.46
C SER A 11 12.44 9.05 15.03
N LEU A 12 11.57 9.50 15.95
CA LEU A 12 10.18 9.88 15.63
C LEU A 12 9.96 11.40 15.45
N THR A 13 11.00 12.22 15.54
CA THR A 13 10.93 13.68 15.35
C THR A 13 11.79 14.14 14.19
N LEU A 14 11.51 13.64 12.99
CA LEU A 14 11.77 14.40 11.78
C LEU A 14 10.44 14.55 11.03
N LEU A 15 9.52 15.25 11.69
CA LEU A 15 8.44 15.94 11.00
C LEU A 15 9.14 16.96 10.09
N CYS A 16 9.43 16.59 8.84
CA CYS A 16 9.84 17.53 7.82
C CYS A 16 8.69 18.53 7.65
N VAL A 17 8.75 19.63 8.39
CA VAL A 17 7.98 20.84 8.09
C VAL A 17 8.64 21.44 6.86
N LEU A 18 8.38 20.86 5.69
CA LEU A 18 8.68 21.53 4.44
C LEU A 18 7.76 22.76 4.37
N PRO A 19 8.30 23.98 4.26
CA PRO A 19 7.50 25.14 3.92
C PRO A 19 7.10 24.98 2.45
N VAL A 20 6.06 24.18 2.20
CA VAL A 20 5.42 24.13 0.90
C VAL A 20 4.57 25.39 0.80
N SER A 21 4.99 26.31 -0.06
CA SER A 21 4.18 27.46 -0.46
C SER A 21 2.81 26.95 -0.92
N ILE A 22 1.77 27.42 -0.24
CA ILE A 22 0.39 27.03 -0.51
C ILE A 22 -0.05 27.78 -1.76
N ALA A 23 0.07 27.16 -2.92
CA ALA A 23 -0.71 27.59 -4.06
C ALA A 23 -2.11 27.00 -3.94
N ASN A 24 -3.14 27.84 -4.14
CA ASN A 24 -4.51 27.38 -4.35
C ASN A 24 -4.62 26.81 -5.76
N ALA A 25 -3.98 25.68 -6.04
CA ALA A 25 -4.17 24.95 -7.27
C ALA A 25 -5.48 24.16 -7.16
N SER A 26 -6.43 24.42 -8.06
CA SER A 26 -7.63 23.58 -8.17
C SER A 26 -7.27 22.30 -8.90
N ASN A 27 -7.45 21.14 -8.27
CA ASN A 27 -7.45 19.84 -8.93
C ASN A 27 -8.77 19.11 -8.64
N ASN A 28 -9.08 18.09 -9.44
CA ASN A 28 -10.33 17.34 -9.36
C ASN A 28 -10.20 16.06 -8.52
N PHE A 29 -9.23 15.97 -7.60
CA PHE A 29 -9.08 14.76 -6.79
C PHE A 29 -10.23 14.60 -5.78
N ASN A 30 -11.06 13.58 -5.98
CA ASN A 30 -11.99 13.11 -4.94
C ASN A 30 -11.26 12.16 -3.99
N TYR A 31 -11.26 12.50 -2.70
CA TYR A 31 -10.64 11.74 -1.62
C TYR A 31 -11.64 10.93 -0.77
N ASN A 32 -12.92 11.00 -1.11
CA ASN A 32 -13.97 10.13 -0.60
C ASN A 32 -14.19 9.03 -1.61
N TYR A 33 -13.57 7.88 -1.39
CA TYR A 33 -13.74 6.75 -2.28
C TYR A 33 -13.55 5.42 -1.58
N LEU A 34 -14.17 4.40 -2.14
CA LEU A 34 -13.86 2.99 -1.90
C LEU A 34 -13.13 2.44 -3.12
N TYR A 35 -12.28 1.44 -2.93
CA TYR A 35 -11.60 0.76 -4.02
C TYR A 35 -11.61 -0.76 -3.85
N ALA A 36 -11.51 -1.45 -4.97
CA ALA A 36 -11.23 -2.87 -5.07
C ALA A 36 -10.16 -3.09 -6.13
N ASP A 37 -9.12 -3.84 -5.77
CA ASP A 37 -7.94 -4.10 -6.57
C ASP A 37 -7.76 -5.62 -6.72
N LEU A 38 -7.39 -6.05 -7.92
CA LEU A 38 -6.97 -7.42 -8.23
C LEU A 38 -5.63 -7.34 -8.98
N SER A 39 -4.63 -8.08 -8.52
CA SER A 39 -3.34 -8.20 -9.20
C SER A 39 -2.83 -9.62 -9.22
N ALA A 40 -1.95 -9.88 -10.18
CA ALA A 40 -1.14 -11.07 -10.25
C ALA A 40 0.27 -10.71 -10.69
N GLY A 41 1.22 -11.59 -10.41
CA GLY A 41 2.62 -11.27 -10.64
C GLY A 41 3.57 -12.43 -10.43
N SER A 42 4.85 -12.11 -10.53
CA SER A 42 5.93 -13.02 -10.17
C SER A 42 6.39 -12.78 -8.75
N PHE A 43 6.75 -13.87 -8.08
CA PHE A 43 7.50 -13.86 -6.83
C PHE A 43 8.91 -14.35 -7.14
N ASP A 44 9.96 -13.63 -6.78
CA ASP A 44 11.34 -14.01 -7.09
C ASP A 44 12.09 -14.27 -5.79
N ASP A 45 12.29 -15.55 -5.49
CA ASP A 45 13.12 -16.07 -4.37
C ASP A 45 14.47 -16.61 -4.91
N ASP A 46 14.48 -17.14 -6.14
CA ASP A 46 15.66 -17.51 -6.93
C ASP A 46 15.19 -17.97 -8.34
N LEU A 47 15.94 -17.64 -9.41
CA LEU A 47 15.56 -17.68 -10.85
C LEU A 47 15.23 -19.06 -11.49
N GLY A 48 14.82 -20.07 -10.73
CA GLY A 48 14.71 -21.46 -11.21
C GLY A 48 13.36 -22.17 -11.05
N THR A 49 12.39 -21.59 -10.33
CA THR A 49 11.09 -22.24 -10.06
C THR A 49 9.91 -21.36 -10.45
N ASN A 50 8.76 -21.97 -10.75
CA ASN A 50 7.60 -21.28 -11.27
C ASN A 50 6.83 -20.59 -10.13
N SER A 51 7.34 -19.46 -9.65
CA SER A 51 6.81 -18.76 -8.48
C SER A 51 5.93 -17.57 -8.86
N ASN A 52 4.74 -17.52 -8.30
CA ASN A 52 3.72 -16.53 -8.65
C ASN A 52 3.03 -15.96 -7.42
N VAL A 53 2.31 -14.87 -7.64
CA VAL A 53 1.49 -14.22 -6.63
C VAL A 53 0.16 -13.76 -7.20
N THR A 54 -0.87 -13.83 -6.39
CA THR A 54 -2.17 -13.18 -6.63
C THR A 54 -2.56 -12.38 -5.41
N SER A 55 -3.05 -11.15 -5.61
CA SER A 55 -3.48 -10.29 -4.52
C SER A 55 -4.87 -9.70 -4.79
N LEU A 56 -5.65 -9.61 -3.72
CA LEU A 56 -6.95 -8.96 -3.66
C LEU A 56 -6.87 -7.90 -2.58
N ALA A 57 -7.23 -6.66 -2.89
CA ALA A 57 -7.29 -5.60 -1.89
C ALA A 57 -8.59 -4.81 -2.00
N VAL A 58 -9.14 -4.45 -0.85
CA VAL A 58 -10.28 -3.54 -0.74
C VAL A 58 -9.99 -2.50 0.32
N GLY A 59 -10.48 -1.29 0.13
CA GLY A 59 -10.24 -0.23 1.08
C GLY A 59 -10.89 1.06 0.68
N GLY A 60 -10.44 2.14 1.29
CA GLY A 60 -10.98 3.45 0.98
C GLY A 60 -10.34 4.58 1.76
N LYS A 61 -10.72 5.78 1.33
CA LYS A 61 -10.41 7.02 2.02
C LYS A 61 -11.69 7.80 2.26
N LYS A 62 -11.71 8.52 3.38
CA LYS A 62 -12.77 9.46 3.72
C LYS A 62 -12.15 10.74 4.25
N ARG A 63 -12.55 11.88 3.69
CA ARG A 63 -12.17 13.19 4.19
C ARG A 63 -12.84 13.43 5.55
N LEU A 64 -12.03 13.64 6.58
CA LEU A 64 -12.49 14.01 7.92
C LEU A 64 -12.50 15.53 8.10
N ASP A 65 -11.52 16.21 7.51
CA ASP A 65 -11.37 17.67 7.53
C ASP A 65 -10.68 18.12 6.23
N LYS A 66 -10.44 19.43 6.06
CA LYS A 66 -9.88 20.05 4.85
C LYS A 66 -8.57 19.42 4.36
N LYS A 67 -7.76 18.84 5.25
CA LYS A 67 -6.46 18.23 4.91
C LYS A 67 -6.28 16.81 5.44
N ILE A 68 -7.25 16.28 6.19
CA ILE A 68 -7.13 15.02 6.92
C ILE A 68 -8.07 13.99 6.30
N LEU A 69 -7.52 12.81 6.04
CA LEU A 69 -8.25 11.66 5.54
C LEU A 69 -8.13 10.51 6.53
N ALA A 70 -9.24 9.83 6.82
CA ALA A 70 -9.23 8.48 7.33
C ALA A 70 -8.94 7.51 6.18
N THR A 71 -8.16 6.46 6.46
CA THR A 71 -7.86 5.39 5.51
C THR A 71 -8.16 4.04 6.14
N ILE A 72 -8.58 3.08 5.32
CA ILE A 72 -8.65 1.67 5.70
C ILE A 72 -8.28 0.83 4.49
N ASP A 73 -7.38 -0.11 4.69
CA ASP A 73 -6.94 -1.03 3.65
C ASP A 73 -6.99 -2.46 4.20
N TYR A 74 -7.58 -3.37 3.42
CA TYR A 74 -7.51 -4.80 3.62
C TYR A 74 -6.89 -5.44 2.39
N GLU A 75 -5.94 -6.34 2.59
CA GLU A 75 -5.27 -7.06 1.51
C GLU A 75 -5.18 -8.54 1.86
N ALA A 76 -5.54 -9.39 0.91
CA ALA A 76 -5.32 -10.83 0.94
C ALA A 76 -4.38 -11.17 -0.23
N ARG A 77 -3.26 -11.84 0.07
CA ARG A 77 -2.21 -12.14 -0.90
C ARG A 77 -1.83 -13.61 -0.80
N PHE A 78 -1.86 -14.28 -1.94
CA PHE A 78 -1.57 -15.71 -2.10
C PHE A 78 -0.27 -15.83 -2.90
N ILE A 79 0.77 -16.32 -2.25
CA ILE A 79 2.12 -16.44 -2.79
C ILE A 79 2.42 -17.92 -2.94
N HIS A 80 2.77 -18.33 -4.15
CA HIS A 80 3.28 -19.67 -4.43
C HIS A 80 4.79 -19.56 -4.65
N PRO A 81 5.62 -19.63 -3.59
CA PRO A 81 7.07 -19.56 -3.73
C PRO A 81 7.67 -20.75 -4.48
N ASN A 82 6.96 -21.87 -4.53
CA ASN A 82 7.29 -23.07 -5.29
C ASN A 82 6.00 -23.85 -5.60
N ASP A 83 6.13 -24.97 -6.31
CA ASP A 83 4.97 -25.78 -6.76
C ASP A 83 4.18 -26.48 -5.64
N ASN A 84 4.71 -26.52 -4.40
CA ASN A 84 4.16 -27.32 -3.31
C ASN A 84 3.84 -26.51 -2.05
N THR A 85 3.98 -25.19 -2.10
CA THR A 85 3.79 -24.35 -0.93
C THR A 85 2.94 -23.15 -1.31
N THR A 86 1.90 -22.92 -0.53
CA THR A 86 1.12 -21.68 -0.57
C THR A 86 1.39 -20.89 0.71
N THR A 87 1.69 -19.60 0.56
CA THR A 87 1.75 -18.64 1.67
C THR A 87 0.65 -17.60 1.49
N GLU A 88 -0.20 -17.49 2.49
CA GLU A 88 -1.30 -16.54 2.53
C GLU A 88 -0.97 -15.43 3.52
N ASN A 89 -1.04 -14.18 3.05
CA ASN A 89 -0.84 -12.99 3.87
C ASN A 89 -2.11 -12.15 3.84
N TYR A 90 -2.66 -11.88 5.02
CA TYR A 90 -3.82 -11.04 5.22
C TYR A 90 -3.42 -9.81 6.03
N THR A 91 -3.77 -8.62 5.59
CA THR A 91 -3.55 -7.38 6.35
C THR A 91 -4.83 -6.60 6.53
N LEU A 92 -4.98 -5.94 7.68
CA LEU A 92 -6.03 -4.95 7.94
C LEU A 92 -5.40 -3.72 8.58
N LEU A 93 -5.43 -2.60 7.86
CA LEU A 93 -4.65 -1.41 8.14
C LEU A 93 -5.53 -0.14 8.12
N PRO A 94 -6.20 0.19 9.23
CA PRO A 94 -6.73 1.53 9.45
C PRO A 94 -5.60 2.56 9.60
N GLY A 95 -5.87 3.81 9.23
CA GLY A 95 -4.90 4.87 9.35
C GLY A 95 -5.42 6.26 9.05
N VAL A 96 -4.47 7.18 8.96
CA VAL A 96 -4.71 8.59 8.63
C VAL A 96 -3.72 9.05 7.58
N ALA A 97 -4.17 9.97 6.73
CA ALA A 97 -3.30 10.63 5.78
C ALA A 97 -3.58 12.13 5.75
N PHE A 98 -2.51 12.90 5.61
CA PHE A 98 -2.56 14.32 5.31
C PHE A 98 -2.32 14.51 3.82
N TYR A 99 -3.03 15.44 3.20
CA TYR A 99 -2.76 15.83 1.83
C TYR A 99 -2.54 17.33 1.70
N TYR A 100 -1.68 17.69 0.75
CA TYR A 100 -1.29 19.04 0.42
C TYR A 100 -1.36 19.20 -1.09
N SER A 101 -2.18 20.15 -1.53
CA SER A 101 -2.20 20.54 -2.93
C SER A 101 -1.00 21.41 -3.24
N LEU A 102 -0.25 20.98 -4.25
CA LEU A 102 0.90 21.66 -4.80
C LEU A 102 0.46 22.43 -6.05
N GLU A 103 1.35 23.25 -6.60
CA GLU A 103 1.14 23.89 -7.91
C GLU A 103 0.93 22.84 -9.03
N ASP A 104 0.32 23.26 -10.14
CA ASP A 104 0.22 22.46 -11.37
C ASP A 104 -0.49 21.11 -11.25
N LYS A 105 -1.60 21.06 -10.52
CA LYS A 105 -2.47 19.88 -10.37
C LYS A 105 -1.78 18.67 -9.73
N TRP A 106 -0.76 18.92 -8.93
CA TRP A 106 -0.12 17.93 -8.10
C TRP A 106 -0.71 17.91 -6.70
N ASP A 107 -0.87 16.72 -6.12
CA ASP A 107 -1.18 16.55 -4.71
C ASP A 107 -0.11 15.63 -4.08
N LEU A 108 0.45 16.07 -2.96
CA LEU A 108 1.30 15.24 -2.11
C LEU A 108 0.48 14.74 -0.93
N MET A 109 0.62 13.47 -0.60
CA MET A 109 0.05 12.87 0.59
C MET A 109 1.12 12.17 1.41
N VAL A 110 0.99 12.27 2.72
CA VAL A 110 1.79 11.51 3.68
C VAL A 110 0.82 10.81 4.62
N GLY A 111 1.00 9.51 4.82
CA GLY A 111 0.11 8.68 5.61
C GLY A 111 0.85 7.80 6.60
N ALA A 112 0.12 7.45 7.66
CA ALA A 112 0.54 6.46 8.64
C ALA A 112 -0.65 5.53 8.91
N LYS A 113 -0.39 4.23 8.93
CA LYS A 113 -1.39 3.19 9.21
C LYS A 113 -0.84 2.22 10.23
N THR A 114 -1.74 1.54 10.89
CA THR A 114 -1.41 0.52 11.87
C THR A 114 -2.49 -0.55 11.89
N GLY A 115 -2.11 -1.79 12.19
CA GLY A 115 -3.08 -2.85 12.34
C GLY A 115 -2.40 -4.20 12.47
N TYR A 116 -2.94 -5.18 11.79
CA TYR A 116 -2.50 -6.57 11.92
C TYR A 116 -2.18 -7.18 10.57
N VAL A 117 -1.18 -8.05 10.59
CA VAL A 117 -0.87 -9.01 9.53
C VAL A 117 -1.06 -10.41 10.09
N TRP A 118 -1.74 -11.26 9.34
CA TRP A 118 -1.82 -12.69 9.57
C TRP A 118 -1.16 -13.38 8.39
N SER A 119 -0.22 -14.28 8.70
CA SER A 119 0.47 -15.06 7.69
C SER A 119 0.31 -16.53 8.00
N SER A 120 0.06 -17.34 6.99
CA SER A 120 0.05 -18.80 7.10
C SER A 120 0.67 -19.42 5.87
N SER A 121 1.40 -20.52 6.06
CA SER A 121 1.90 -21.31 4.96
C SER A 121 1.53 -22.77 5.11
N THR A 122 1.16 -23.39 4.00
CA THR A 122 0.68 -24.76 3.90
C THR A 122 1.45 -25.48 2.81
N ASN A 123 1.72 -26.77 3.03
CA ASN A 123 2.23 -27.67 2.02
C ASN A 123 1.06 -28.21 1.19
N ASP A 124 1.06 -27.95 -0.12
CA ASP A 124 -0.05 -28.25 -1.01
C ASP A 124 -0.16 -29.75 -1.36
N ILE A 125 0.86 -30.56 -1.04
CA ILE A 125 0.83 -32.02 -1.24
C ILE A 125 0.23 -32.74 -0.03
N THR A 126 0.61 -32.31 1.17
CA THR A 126 0.24 -33.00 2.42
C THR A 126 -0.88 -32.32 3.19
N ASP A 127 -1.32 -31.14 2.75
CA ASP A 127 -2.19 -30.21 3.48
C ASP A 127 -1.65 -29.83 4.88
N GLU A 128 -0.35 -30.03 5.10
CA GLU A 128 0.28 -29.75 6.39
C GLU A 128 0.54 -28.25 6.53
N LYS A 129 0.07 -27.68 7.64
CA LYS A 129 0.32 -26.30 8.01
C LYS A 129 1.77 -26.13 8.47
N LEU A 130 2.59 -25.50 7.63
CA LEU A 130 4.00 -25.24 7.90
C LEU A 130 4.18 -24.17 8.98
N PHE A 131 3.42 -23.08 8.90
CA PHE A 131 3.36 -22.06 9.96
C PHE A 131 2.06 -21.26 9.93
N SER A 132 1.76 -20.58 11.03
CA SER A 132 0.83 -19.46 11.05
C SER A 132 1.05 -18.59 12.26
N ASP A 133 1.10 -17.28 12.01
CA ASP A 133 1.30 -16.28 13.04
C ASP A 133 0.53 -15.00 12.69
N GLY A 134 0.21 -14.22 13.70
CA GLY A 134 -0.42 -12.92 13.57
C GLY A 134 0.35 -11.89 14.37
N LYS A 135 0.74 -10.80 13.73
CA LYS A 135 1.51 -9.73 14.37
C LYS A 135 0.93 -8.37 14.07
N PHE A 136 1.25 -7.45 14.96
CA PHE A 136 1.01 -6.04 14.74
C PHE A 136 1.91 -5.52 13.60
N MET A 137 1.39 -4.58 12.82
CA MET A 137 2.09 -3.94 11.72
C MET A 137 1.93 -2.42 11.81
N TRP A 138 3.00 -1.70 11.50
CA TRP A 138 2.97 -0.27 11.26
C TRP A 138 3.42 0.04 9.84
N VAL A 139 2.84 1.10 9.29
CA VAL A 139 3.02 1.47 7.90
C VAL A 139 3.19 2.98 7.79
N GLY A 140 4.22 3.42 7.06
CA GLY A 140 4.38 4.80 6.62
C GLY A 140 4.36 4.87 5.10
N ASN A 141 3.62 5.83 4.53
CA ASN A 141 3.55 5.98 3.08
C ASN A 141 3.62 7.44 2.62
N VAL A 142 4.17 7.65 1.44
CA VAL A 142 4.15 8.92 0.71
C VAL A 142 3.55 8.67 -0.67
N THR A 143 2.54 9.46 -1.04
CA THR A 143 1.89 9.36 -2.34
C THR A 143 1.96 10.71 -3.05
N LEU A 144 2.47 10.71 -4.27
CA LEU A 144 2.41 11.84 -5.18
C LEU A 144 1.36 11.56 -6.25
N LYS A 145 0.44 12.50 -6.48
CA LYS A 145 -0.62 12.40 -7.49
C LYS A 145 -0.53 13.54 -8.48
N HIS A 146 -0.87 13.26 -9.73
CA HIS A 146 -0.97 14.25 -10.78
C HIS A 146 -2.22 14.06 -11.62
N GLU A 147 -2.94 15.14 -11.88
CA GLU A 147 -4.05 15.17 -12.83
C GLU A 147 -3.49 15.52 -14.22
N LEU A 148 -3.33 14.50 -15.07
CA LEU A 148 -2.88 14.67 -16.46
C LEU A 148 -3.94 15.41 -17.29
N THR A 149 -5.21 15.02 -17.11
CA THR A 149 -6.39 15.65 -17.71
C THR A 149 -7.55 15.58 -16.72
N GLN A 150 -8.67 16.22 -17.02
CA GLN A 150 -9.88 16.15 -16.16
C GLN A 150 -10.36 14.70 -15.89
N HIS A 151 -9.99 13.73 -16.74
CA HIS A 151 -10.38 12.33 -16.59
C HIS A 151 -9.21 11.39 -16.24
N TRP A 152 -7.97 11.83 -16.43
CA TRP A 152 -6.78 10.99 -16.22
C TRP A 152 -5.98 11.43 -15.01
N GLN A 153 -5.73 10.47 -14.13
CA GLN A 153 -4.96 10.67 -12.91
C GLN A 153 -3.87 9.62 -12.83
N VAL A 154 -2.67 10.05 -12.45
CA VAL A 154 -1.55 9.17 -12.13
C VAL A 154 -1.17 9.36 -10.66
N SER A 155 -0.76 8.26 -10.02
CA SER A 155 -0.20 8.32 -8.68
C SER A 155 0.99 7.38 -8.52
N PHE A 156 1.97 7.85 -7.76
CA PHE A 156 3.14 7.11 -7.32
C PHE A 156 3.12 7.03 -5.79
N THR A 157 3.29 5.85 -5.23
CA THR A 157 3.30 5.64 -3.78
C THR A 157 4.53 4.85 -3.38
N GLY A 158 5.30 5.38 -2.42
CA GLY A 158 6.25 4.60 -1.64
C GLY A 158 5.64 4.27 -0.29
N GLU A 159 5.71 3.01 0.12
CA GLU A 159 5.17 2.52 1.39
C GLU A 159 6.19 1.61 2.08
N LEU A 160 6.38 1.80 3.38
CA LEU A 160 7.20 0.96 4.24
C LEU A 160 6.26 0.24 5.19
N ARG A 161 6.28 -1.09 5.19
CA ARG A 161 5.52 -1.94 6.12
C ARG A 161 6.48 -2.69 7.01
N ARG A 162 6.25 -2.63 8.31
CA ARG A 162 7.13 -3.26 9.30
C ARG A 162 6.33 -4.06 10.31
N SER A 163 6.73 -5.31 10.50
CA SER A 163 6.17 -6.27 11.45
C SER A 163 7.19 -7.39 11.69
N ASP A 164 7.07 -8.10 12.82
CA ASP A 164 8.00 -9.21 13.15
C ASP A 164 7.94 -10.38 12.16
N ILE A 165 6.84 -10.50 11.39
CA ILE A 165 6.65 -11.58 10.39
C ILE A 165 6.66 -11.09 8.94
N LEU A 166 6.55 -9.79 8.70
CA LEU A 166 6.54 -9.21 7.36
C LEU A 166 7.12 -7.80 7.38
N ASP A 167 8.25 -7.64 6.70
CA ASP A 167 8.92 -6.37 6.49
C ASP A 167 9.00 -6.13 4.98
N GLU A 168 8.37 -5.08 4.45
CA GLU A 168 8.33 -4.81 3.02
C GLU A 168 8.53 -3.32 2.70
N ASP A 169 9.36 -3.07 1.70
CA ASP A 169 9.44 -1.81 0.97
C ASP A 169 8.64 -1.94 -0.32
N ILE A 170 7.67 -1.07 -0.51
CA ILE A 170 6.68 -1.16 -1.58
C ILE A 170 6.69 0.10 -2.41
N PHE A 171 6.75 -0.07 -3.72
CA PHE A 171 6.51 0.98 -4.70
C PHE A 171 5.28 0.62 -5.52
N ASN A 172 4.30 1.54 -5.61
CA ASN A 172 3.11 1.38 -6.44
C ASN A 172 2.98 2.57 -7.40
N MET A 173 2.74 2.26 -8.68
CA MET A 173 2.36 3.21 -9.70
C MET A 173 0.97 2.87 -10.22
N ARG A 174 0.09 3.86 -10.32
CA ARG A 174 -1.30 3.68 -10.78
C ARG A 174 -1.67 4.77 -11.78
N ALA A 175 -2.34 4.37 -12.86
CA ALA A 175 -2.95 5.27 -13.83
C ALA A 175 -4.45 4.98 -13.93
N GLY A 176 -5.29 5.96 -13.63
CA GLY A 176 -6.73 5.83 -13.57
C GLY A 176 -7.44 6.76 -14.56
N TYR A 177 -8.49 6.22 -15.17
CA TYR A 177 -9.43 6.93 -16.03
C TYR A 177 -10.81 7.01 -15.37
N GLN A 178 -11.31 8.23 -15.22
CA GLN A 178 -12.65 8.48 -14.70
C GLN A 178 -13.70 8.21 -15.79
N VAL A 179 -14.36 7.07 -15.68
CA VAL A 179 -15.36 6.59 -16.65
C VAL A 179 -16.69 7.32 -16.48
N THR A 180 -17.03 7.64 -15.22
CA THR A 180 -18.22 8.42 -14.85
C THR A 180 -17.86 9.33 -13.69
N ASP A 181 -18.75 10.25 -13.33
CA ASP A 181 -18.59 11.12 -12.14
C ASP A 181 -18.36 10.36 -10.83
N LYS A 182 -18.67 9.06 -10.79
CA LYS A 182 -18.54 8.21 -9.60
C LYS A 182 -17.60 7.03 -9.75
N ILE A 183 -17.10 6.73 -10.95
CA ILE A 183 -16.34 5.49 -11.20
C ILE A 183 -15.02 5.83 -11.88
N VAL A 184 -13.94 5.35 -11.28
CA VAL A 184 -12.59 5.37 -11.86
C VAL A 184 -12.13 3.94 -12.06
N VAL A 185 -11.65 3.62 -13.26
CA VAL A 185 -10.98 2.35 -13.55
C VAL A 185 -9.51 2.64 -13.75
N ALA A 186 -8.64 1.85 -13.15
CA ALA A 186 -7.20 2.07 -13.19
C ALA A 186 -6.42 0.78 -13.42
N GLY A 187 -5.31 0.90 -14.14
CA GLY A 187 -4.24 -0.09 -14.15
C GLY A 187 -3.17 0.31 -13.13
N PHE A 188 -2.51 -0.68 -12.54
CA PHE A 188 -1.38 -0.42 -11.63
C PHE A 188 -0.29 -1.48 -11.73
N TYR A 189 0.89 -1.08 -11.23
CA TYR A 189 2.04 -1.93 -11.02
C TYR A 189 2.52 -1.74 -9.57
N THR A 190 2.88 -2.84 -8.92
CA THR A 190 3.45 -2.87 -7.57
C THR A 190 4.75 -3.65 -7.57
N HIS A 191 5.82 -3.03 -7.08
CA HIS A 191 7.06 -3.69 -6.73
C HIS A 191 7.16 -3.80 -5.22
N ARG A 192 7.56 -4.97 -4.71
CA ARG A 192 7.79 -5.22 -3.28
C ARG A 192 9.14 -5.84 -3.07
N ASN A 193 9.81 -5.45 -2.00
CA ASN A 193 11.07 -6.01 -1.56
C ASN A 193 11.02 -6.22 -0.04
N ASN A 194 11.26 -7.44 0.43
CA ASN A 194 11.31 -7.75 1.87
C ASN A 194 12.74 -7.99 2.40
N GLY A 195 13.74 -7.54 1.65
CA GLY A 195 15.16 -7.73 1.94
C GLY A 195 15.73 -9.09 1.52
N LYS A 196 14.87 -10.07 1.21
CA LYS A 196 15.26 -11.43 0.77
C LYS A 196 14.76 -11.75 -0.63
N THR A 197 13.53 -11.37 -0.90
CA THR A 197 12.76 -11.70 -2.10
C THR A 197 12.15 -10.45 -2.68
N THR A 198 11.87 -10.48 -3.98
CA THR A 198 11.13 -9.40 -4.63
C THR A 198 9.86 -9.91 -5.25
N THR A 199 8.90 -9.02 -5.44
CA THR A 199 7.64 -9.34 -6.11
C THR A 199 7.28 -8.22 -7.06
N ASN A 200 6.82 -8.59 -8.24
CA ASN A 200 6.37 -7.67 -9.27
C ASN A 200 4.95 -8.03 -9.68
N GLU A 201 3.99 -7.16 -9.40
CA GLU A 201 2.57 -7.39 -9.62
C GLU A 201 1.97 -6.35 -10.55
N GLY A 202 1.20 -6.81 -11.54
CA GLY A 202 0.35 -5.96 -12.37
C GLY A 202 -1.12 -6.19 -12.03
N GLY A 203 -1.93 -5.14 -12.04
CA GLY A 203 -3.32 -5.27 -11.64
C GLY A 203 -4.27 -4.22 -12.18
N ILE A 204 -5.55 -4.45 -11.89
CA ILE A 204 -6.67 -3.56 -12.20
C ILE A 204 -7.35 -3.13 -10.91
N SER A 205 -7.87 -1.90 -10.94
CA SER A 205 -8.50 -1.26 -9.79
C SER A 205 -9.78 -0.58 -10.23
N VAL A 206 -10.84 -0.73 -9.43
CA VAL A 206 -12.07 0.03 -9.57
C VAL A 206 -12.24 0.88 -8.31
N LYS A 207 -12.52 2.17 -8.50
CA LYS A 207 -12.84 3.10 -7.41
C LYS A 207 -14.25 3.64 -7.57
N TYR A 208 -14.99 3.66 -6.46
CA TYR A 208 -16.28 4.31 -6.34
C TYR A 208 -16.13 5.60 -5.53
N LEU A 209 -16.49 6.73 -6.15
CA LEU A 209 -16.42 8.06 -5.55
C LEU A 209 -17.79 8.44 -4.94
N TYR A 210 -17.79 9.02 -3.74
CA TYR A 210 -19.00 9.41 -3.01
C TYR A 210 -18.91 10.79 -2.35
#